data_AF-A0A2M8KDF3-F1
#
_entry.id   AF-A0A2M8KDF3-F1
#
_cell.length_a   1.000
_cell.length_b   1.000
_cell.length_c   1.000
_cell.angle_alpha   90.00
_cell.angle_beta   90.00
_cell.angle_gamma   90.00
#
_symmetry.space_group_name_H-M   'P 1'
#
loop_
_entity.id
_entity.type
_entity.pdbx_description
1 polymer ?
#
loop_
_entity_poly.entity_id
_entity_poly.type
_entity_poly.pdbx_seq_one_letter_code
_entity_poly.pdbx_strand_id
1 'polypeptide(L)' 'MLAKELRQTSEMELIRHISELSDKLRHLRFEKSMQKLKNSNEIYEVKKDIARIKTILNEKKHGK' A
#
# COMPACT_ATOMS: atom_id res chain seq x y z
N MET A 1 9.41 6.01 1.01
CA MET A 1 8.30 6.87 1.46
C MET A 1 8.66 7.52 2.79
N LEU A 2 8.55 8.85 2.88
CA LEU A 2 8.75 9.59 4.13
C LEU A 2 7.60 9.29 5.08
N ALA A 3 7.88 8.53 6.14
CA ALA A 3 6.92 8.17 7.19
C ALA A 3 6.31 9.36 7.96
N LYS A 4 6.73 10.60 7.66
CA LYS A 4 6.16 11.83 8.22
C LYS A 4 4.93 12.30 7.44
N GLU A 5 4.95 12.19 6.11
CA GLU A 5 3.83 12.63 5.25
C GLU A 5 2.61 11.73 5.42
N LEU A 6 2.81 10.40 5.48
CA LEU A 6 1.74 9.43 5.73
C LEU A 6 1.06 9.57 7.11
N ARG A 7 1.72 10.21 8.07
CA ARG A 7 1.13 10.49 9.39
C ARG A 7 0.31 11.78 9.37
N GLN A 8 0.67 12.75 8.54
CA GLN A 8 -0.08 14.00 8.36
C GLN A 8 -1.33 13.83 7.49
N THR A 9 -1.34 12.88 6.56
CA THR A 9 -2.52 12.56 5.73
C THR A 9 -3.71 12.05 6.56
N SER A 10 -4.92 12.44 6.15
CA SER A 10 -6.17 12.09 6.84
C SER A 10 -6.45 10.58 6.74
N GLU A 11 -7.20 10.00 7.70
CA GLU A 11 -7.59 8.58 7.64
C GLU A 11 -8.31 8.23 6.33
N MET A 12 -9.15 9.14 5.82
CA MET A 12 -9.84 8.96 4.55
C MET A 12 -8.87 8.85 3.37
N GLU A 13 -7.80 9.66 3.36
CA GLU A 13 -6.78 9.59 2.30
C GLU A 13 -5.97 8.30 2.39
N LEU A 14 -5.64 7.84 3.60
CA LEU A 14 -4.95 6.57 3.81
C LEU A 14 -5.78 5.37 3.32
N ILE A 15 -7.10 5.38 3.58
CA ILE A 15 -8.02 4.35 3.07
C ILE A 15 -8.09 4.40 1.55
N ARG A 16 -8.17 5.59 0.95
CA ARG A 16 -8.15 5.75 -0.51
C ARG A 16 -6.85 5.21 -1.12
N HIS A 17 -5.71 5.50 -0.49
CA HIS A 17 -4.40 5.01 -0.93
C HIS A 17 -4.29 3.48 -0.83
N ILE A 18 -4.86 2.86 0.20
CA ILE A 18 -4.96 1.39 0.30
C ILE A 18 -5.76 0.83 -0.89
N SER A 19 -6.87 1.47 -1.27
CA SER A 19 -7.68 1.02 -2.41
C SER A 19 -6.88 1.06 -3.71
N GLU A 20 -6.21 2.19 -3.98
CA GLU A 20 -5.38 2.38 -5.17
C GLU A 20 -4.23 1.37 -5.24
N LEU A 21 -3.52 1.15 -4.12
CA LEU A 21 -2.46 0.14 -4.04
C LEU A 21 -2.98 -1.29 -4.17
N SER A 22 -4.20 -1.56 -3.71
CA SER A 22 -4.83 -2.88 -3.85
C SER A 22 -5.21 -3.18 -5.30
N ASP A 23 -5.70 -2.19 -6.03
CA ASP A 23 -5.96 -2.32 -7.46
C ASP A 23 -4.67 -2.49 -8.26
N LYS A 24 -3.62 -1.71 -7.91
CA LYS A 24 -2.28 -1.89 -8.49
C LYS A 24 -1.71 -3.29 -8.21
N LEU A 25 -1.89 -3.82 -6.99
CA LEU A 25 -1.50 -5.18 -6.65
C LEU A 25 -2.26 -6.22 -7.48
N ARG A 26 -3.55 -5.97 -7.75
CA ARG A 26 -4.37 -6.85 -8.60
C ARG A 26 -3.82 -6.86 -10.03
N HIS A 27 -3.50 -5.69 -10.58
CA HIS A 27 -2.88 -5.55 -11.90
C HIS A 27 -1.53 -6.28 -11.98
N LEU A 28 -0.63 -6.07 -11.00
CA LEU A 28 0.65 -6.78 -10.97
C LEU A 28 0.49 -8.30 -10.83
N ARG A 29 -0.55 -8.79 -10.14
CA ARG A 29 -0.86 -10.23 -10.11
C ARG A 29 -1.32 -10.75 -11.46
N PHE A 30 -2.11 -9.97 -12.21
CA PHE A 30 -2.49 -10.30 -13.57
C PHE A 30 -1.27 -10.35 -14.49
N GLU A 31 -0.39 -9.35 -14.44
CA GLU A 31 0.85 -9.34 -15.23
C GLU A 31 1.79 -10.50 -14.88
N LYS A 32 1.84 -10.87 -13.60
CA LYS A 32 2.56 -12.07 -13.13
C LYS A 32 1.97 -13.35 -13.70
N SER A 33 0.64 -13.47 -13.71
CA SER A 33 -0.04 -14.63 -14.32
C SER A 33 0.21 -14.72 -15.82
N MET A 34 0.37 -13.58 -16.49
CA MET A 34 0.69 -13.51 -17.92
C MET A 34 2.19 -13.72 -18.22
N GLN A 35 3.02 -14.01 -17.21
CA GLN A 35 4.49 -14.12 -17.30
C GLN A 35 5.19 -12.89 -17.95
N LYS A 36 4.52 -11.73 -17.99
CA LYS A 36 5.06 -10.48 -18.53
C LYS A 36 5.66 -9.56 -17.46
N LEU A 37 5.70 -10.04 -16.21
CA LEU A 37 6.15 -9.24 -15.09
C LEU A 37 7.66 -9.00 -15.15
N LYS A 38 8.05 -7.77 -15.48
CA LYS A 38 9.47 -7.38 -15.54
C LYS A 38 10.12 -7.35 -14.16
N ASN A 39 9.37 -6.91 -13.13
CA ASN A 39 9.90 -6.69 -11.78
C ASN A 39 9.02 -7.37 -10.71
N SER A 40 9.43 -8.54 -10.23
CA SER A 40 8.76 -9.24 -9.11
C SER A 40 8.84 -8.46 -7.79
N ASN A 41 9.86 -7.60 -7.64
CA ASN A 41 10.05 -6.78 -6.45
C ASN A 41 8.94 -5.75 -6.23
N GLU A 42 8.29 -5.27 -7.29
CA GLU A 42 7.19 -4.30 -7.16
C GLU A 42 5.99 -4.88 -6.39
N ILE A 43 5.72 -6.18 -6.55
CA ILE A 43 4.66 -6.86 -5.77
C ILE A 43 5.00 -6.84 -4.27
N TYR A 44 6.28 -7.02 -3.94
CA TYR A 44 6.73 -7.00 -2.55
C TYR A 44 6.66 -5.58 -1.95
N GLU A 45 7.13 -4.57 -2.67
CA GLU A 45 7.07 -3.17 -2.25
C GLU A 45 5.62 -2.70 -2.06
N VAL A 46 4.72 -2.99 -3.01
CA VAL A 46 3.30 -2.63 -2.90
C VAL A 46 2.65 -3.28 -1.68
N LYS A 47 2.95 -4.55 -1.39
CA LYS A 47 2.47 -5.23 -0.18
C LYS A 47 2.99 -4.55 1.10
N LYS A 48 4.27 -4.17 1.11
CA LYS A 48 4.92 -3.51 2.24
C LYS A 48 4.32 -2.13 2.50
N ASP A 49 4.00 -1.38 1.45
CA ASP A 49 3.35 -0.07 1.57
C ASP A 49 1.91 -0.18 2.09
N ILE A 50 1.13 -1.16 1.60
CA ILE A 50 -0.20 -1.44 2.17
C ILE A 50 -0.10 -1.77 3.67
N ALA A 51 0.88 -2.59 4.06
CA ALA A 51 1.09 -2.95 5.45
C ALA A 51 1.44 -1.72 6.31
N ARG A 52 2.36 -0.87 5.85
CA ARG A 52 2.74 0.38 6.54
C ARG A 52 1.54 1.31 6.74
N ILE A 53 0.71 1.50 5.73
CA ILE A 53 -0.47 2.37 5.83
C ILE A 53 -1.48 1.81 6.82
N LYS A 54 -1.72 0.48 6.79
CA LYS A 54 -2.58 -0.18 7.78
C LYS A 54 -2.03 -0.06 9.20
N THR A 55 -0.71 -0.15 9.38
CA THR A 55 -0.07 0.07 10.68
C THR A 55 -0.31 1.50 11.18
N ILE A 56 -0.12 2.51 10.33
CA ILE A 56 -0.37 3.92 10.71
C ILE A 56 -1.84 4.16 11.05
N LEU A 57 -2.78 3.60 10.29
CA LEU A 57 -4.21 3.65 10.62
C LEU A 57 -4.48 3.03 12.00
N ASN A 58 -3.84 1.89 12.30
CA ASN A 58 -3.99 1.23 13.58
C ASN A 58 -3.37 2.04 14.73
N GLU A 59 -2.21 2.66 14.51
CA GLU A 59 -1.56 3.58 15.47
C GLU A 59 -2.46 4.80 15.77
N LYS A 60 -3.10 5.38 14.75
CA LYS A 60 -4.08 6.47 14.93
C LYS A 60 -5.31 6.03 15.72
N LYS A 61 -5.82 4.82 15.44
CA LYS A 61 -7.01 4.27 16.09
C LYS A 61 -6.79 3.87 17.56
N HIS A 62 -5.62 3.35 17.89
CA HIS A 62 -5.28 2.85 19.22
C HIS A 62 -4.55 3.86 20.10
N GLY A 63 -4.40 5.12 19.65
CA GLY A 63 -4.05 6.29 20.44
C GLY A 63 -3.21 6.02 21.69
N LYS A 64 -1.89 6.00 21.51
CA LYS A 64 -0.95 6.30 22.58
C LYS A 64 -0.27 7.62 22.28
#